data_AF-X1GBJ6-F1
#
_entry.id   AF-X1GBJ6-F1
#
_cell.length_a   1.000
_cell.length_b   1.000
_cell.length_c   1.000
_cell.angle_alpha   90.00
_cell.angle_beta   90.00
_cell.angle_gamma   90.00
#
_symmetry.space_group_name_H-M   'P 1'
#
loop_
_entity.id
_entity.type
_entity.pdbx_description
1 polymer ?
#
loop_
_entity_poly.entity_id
_entity_poly.type
_entity_poly.pdbx_seq_one_letter_code
_entity_poly.pdbx_strand_id
1 'polypeptide(L)'
;FGCLGFGDCVSVCKFDAIKMVDGLAIVDYEKCTGCGACTKACPRNLIEMVPFGCENMMTVACSSKESGKVTRSMCKVGCIGCGLCAKQTDIFSVEDNLARLDYEKYQPTEQTETAMEKCPTKVIIEVGKTAQVAEQPAEKAATA
;
A
#
# COMPACT_ATOMS: atom_id res chain seq x y z
N PHE A 1 0.08 11.88 6.18
CA PHE A 1 -0.18 12.41 4.82
C PHE A 1 0.09 11.32 3.79
N GLY A 2 -0.43 11.40 2.56
CA GLY A 2 -0.26 10.36 1.53
C GLY A 2 0.88 10.61 0.53
N CYS A 3 1.05 9.68 -0.43
CA CYS A 3 1.94 9.84 -1.57
C CYS A 3 1.45 10.96 -2.49
N LEU A 4 2.37 11.78 -2.99
CA LEU A 4 2.09 12.90 -3.90
C LEU A 4 2.63 12.69 -5.33
N GLY A 5 3.25 11.53 -5.59
CA GLY A 5 3.70 11.18 -6.93
C GLY A 5 4.99 11.85 -7.41
N PHE A 6 5.79 12.48 -6.53
CA PHE A 6 7.03 13.16 -6.91
C PHE A 6 8.15 12.23 -7.41
N GLY A 7 8.10 10.94 -7.07
CA GLY A 7 9.01 9.95 -7.64
C GLY A 7 10.42 9.92 -7.05
N ASP A 8 10.71 10.62 -5.93
CA ASP A 8 12.03 10.60 -5.29
C ASP A 8 12.52 9.17 -4.99
N CYS A 9 11.60 8.29 -4.60
CA CYS A 9 11.86 6.88 -4.35
C CYS A 9 12.32 6.11 -5.61
N VAL A 10 11.83 6.49 -6.79
CA VAL A 10 12.26 5.92 -8.08
C VAL A 10 13.66 6.40 -8.41
N SER A 11 13.93 7.70 -8.28
CA SER A 11 15.23 8.29 -8.63
C SER A 11 16.41 7.74 -7.82
N VAL A 12 16.18 7.31 -6.57
CA VAL A 12 17.23 6.73 -5.73
C VAL A 12 17.39 5.21 -5.88
N CYS A 13 16.44 4.53 -6.55
CA CYS A 13 16.46 3.09 -6.69
C CYS A 13 17.49 2.67 -7.75
N LYS A 14 18.62 2.09 -7.32
CA LYS A 14 19.67 1.60 -8.24
C LYS A 14 19.33 0.30 -8.98
N PHE A 15 18.19 -0.30 -8.66
CA PHE A 15 17.76 -1.61 -9.18
C PHE A 15 16.53 -1.49 -10.09
N ASP A 16 16.06 -0.25 -10.36
CA ASP A 16 14.84 0.02 -11.13
C ASP A 16 13.63 -0.79 -10.62
N ALA A 17 13.58 -0.99 -9.29
CA ALA A 17 12.58 -1.78 -8.61
C ALA A 17 11.34 -0.97 -8.21
N ILE A 18 11.30 0.34 -8.47
CA ILE A 18 10.16 1.19 -8.13
C ILE A 18 9.72 1.92 -9.41
N LYS A 19 8.41 1.91 -9.68
CA LYS A 19 7.80 2.61 -10.82
C LYS A 19 6.67 3.49 -10.34
N MET A 20 6.43 4.61 -11.02
CA MET A 20 5.26 5.43 -10.79
C MET A 20 4.12 4.97 -11.70
N VAL A 21 3.01 4.54 -11.13
CA VAL A 21 1.78 4.17 -11.84
C VAL A 21 0.63 4.97 -11.23
N ASP A 22 -0.10 5.72 -12.05
CA ASP A 22 -1.21 6.59 -11.62
C ASP A 22 -0.88 7.54 -10.45
N GLY A 23 0.37 8.03 -10.42
CA GLY A 23 0.86 8.92 -9.36
C GLY A 23 1.21 8.23 -8.04
N LEU A 24 1.21 6.89 -8.00
CA LEU A 24 1.62 6.08 -6.86
C LEU A 24 2.89 5.28 -7.17
N ALA A 25 3.72 5.08 -6.15
CA ALA A 25 4.92 4.28 -6.27
C ALA A 25 4.55 2.80 -6.09
N ILE A 26 4.83 2.00 -7.12
CA ILE A 26 4.66 0.54 -7.12
C ILE A 26 6.05 -0.09 -7.06
N VAL A 27 6.22 -1.07 -6.17
CA VAL A 27 7.48 -1.77 -5.96
C VAL A 27 7.42 -3.13 -6.66
N ASP A 28 8.42 -3.39 -7.48
CA ASP A 28 8.74 -4.70 -8.06
C ASP A 28 9.59 -5.47 -7.05
N TYR A 29 8.96 -6.44 -6.37
CA TYR A 29 9.60 -7.24 -5.33
C TYR A 29 10.56 -8.31 -5.87
N GLU A 30 10.57 -8.58 -7.18
CA GLU A 30 11.58 -9.45 -7.79
C GLU A 30 12.92 -8.74 -7.89
N LYS A 31 12.90 -7.42 -8.14
CA LYS A 31 14.11 -6.58 -8.24
C LYS A 31 14.51 -5.91 -6.94
N CYS A 32 13.57 -5.75 -6.01
CA CYS A 32 13.82 -5.07 -4.75
C CYS A 32 14.77 -5.88 -3.86
N THR A 33 15.92 -5.28 -3.54
CA THR A 33 16.94 -5.87 -2.66
C THR A 33 16.72 -5.50 -1.18
N GLY A 34 15.70 -4.71 -0.86
CA GLY A 34 15.45 -4.26 0.52
C GLY A 34 16.49 -3.28 1.08
N CYS A 35 17.26 -2.60 0.24
CA CYS A 35 18.36 -1.72 0.67
C CYS A 35 17.93 -0.47 1.49
N GLY A 36 16.63 -0.13 1.52
CA GLY A 36 16.11 1.01 2.29
C GLY A 36 16.49 2.40 1.75
N ALA A 37 16.99 2.51 0.52
CA ALA A 37 17.28 3.82 -0.07
C ALA A 37 16.02 4.68 -0.27
N CYS A 38 14.92 4.04 -0.69
CA CYS A 38 13.63 4.69 -0.93
C CYS A 38 13.00 5.28 0.34
N THR A 39 13.16 4.63 1.49
CA THR A 39 12.61 5.11 2.76
C THR A 39 13.25 6.43 3.19
N LYS A 40 14.58 6.55 3.03
CA LYS A 40 15.34 7.77 3.34
C LYS A 40 15.10 8.90 2.34
N ALA A 41 14.81 8.57 1.09
CA ALA A 41 14.61 9.55 0.03
C ALA A 41 13.23 10.22 0.11
N CYS A 42 12.22 9.55 0.65
CA CYS A 42 10.89 10.13 0.75
C CYS A 42 10.88 11.25 1.81
N PRO A 43 10.68 12.54 1.43
CA PRO A 43 10.69 13.64 2.39
C PRO A 43 9.54 13.56 3.41
N ARG A 44 8.54 12.72 3.11
CA ARG A 44 7.36 12.50 3.95
C ARG A 44 7.43 11.20 4.76
N ASN A 45 8.52 10.43 4.66
CA ASN A 45 8.72 9.15 5.34
C ASN A 45 7.52 8.20 5.20
N LEU A 46 7.02 8.03 3.98
CA LEU A 46 5.81 7.22 3.71
C LEU A 46 6.11 5.74 3.55
N ILE A 47 7.35 5.39 3.24
CA ILE A 47 7.77 4.03 2.94
C ILE A 47 8.40 3.46 4.21
N GLU A 48 7.85 2.34 4.68
CA GLU A 48 8.32 1.63 5.86
C GLU A 48 8.87 0.26 5.45
N MET A 49 9.91 -0.19 6.15
CA MET A 49 10.44 -1.54 5.99
C MET A 49 9.67 -2.48 6.89
N VAL A 50 9.01 -3.47 6.29
CA VAL A 50 8.21 -4.47 7.01
C VAL A 50 8.85 -5.85 6.85
N PRO A 51 8.87 -6.69 7.89
CA PRO A 51 9.41 -8.04 7.79
C PRO A 51 8.47 -8.93 6.97
N PHE A 52 8.99 -9.58 5.93
CA PHE A 52 8.23 -10.57 5.18
C PHE A 52 8.09 -11.87 6.00
N GLY A 53 6.92 -12.05 6.63
CA GLY A 53 6.56 -13.28 7.34
C GLY A 53 5.97 -14.37 6.43
N CYS A 54 5.48 -14.00 5.26
CA CYS A 54 4.88 -14.88 4.25
C CYS A 54 5.33 -14.44 2.84
N GLU A 55 5.13 -15.30 1.82
CA GLU A 55 5.47 -14.95 0.42
C GLU A 55 4.76 -13.68 -0.04
N ASN A 56 3.48 -13.56 0.34
CA ASN A 56 2.62 -12.41 0.09
C ASN A 56 2.03 -11.90 1.41
N MET A 57 2.04 -10.59 1.57
CA MET A 57 1.48 -9.91 2.74
C MET A 57 0.59 -8.77 2.31
N MET A 58 -0.48 -8.53 3.05
CA MET A 58 -1.28 -7.33 2.83
C MET A 58 -0.59 -6.12 3.47
N THR A 59 -0.85 -4.93 2.93
CA THR A 59 -0.43 -3.68 3.52
C THR A 59 -1.44 -2.58 3.20
N VAL A 60 -1.48 -1.55 4.04
CA VAL A 60 -2.30 -0.36 3.79
C VAL A 60 -1.43 0.65 3.06
N ALA A 61 -1.73 0.90 1.79
CA ALA A 61 -0.92 1.78 0.93
C ALA A 61 -0.98 3.27 1.29
N CYS A 62 -1.84 3.66 2.22
CA CYS A 62 -2.03 5.05 2.63
C CYS A 62 -1.40 5.32 4.00
N SER A 63 -0.86 6.53 4.18
CA SER A 63 -0.34 7.03 5.45
C SER A 63 -1.00 8.36 5.85
N SER A 64 -2.16 8.68 5.25
CA SER A 64 -2.93 9.87 5.63
C SER A 64 -3.68 9.64 6.93
N LYS A 65 -3.49 10.54 7.91
CA LYS A 65 -4.22 10.60 9.19
C LYS A 65 -5.39 11.59 9.16
N GLU A 66 -5.64 12.18 8.00
CA GLU A 66 -6.74 13.12 7.81
C GLU A 66 -8.07 12.38 7.82
N SER A 67 -9.14 13.07 8.24
CA SER A 67 -10.49 12.54 8.19
C SER A 67 -10.85 12.03 6.79
N GLY A 68 -11.66 10.98 6.70
CA GLY A 68 -12.04 10.38 5.41
C GLY A 68 -12.65 11.37 4.42
N LYS A 69 -13.35 12.41 4.91
CA LYS A 69 -13.90 13.49 4.07
C LYS A 69 -12.79 14.31 3.40
N VAL A 70 -11.78 14.71 4.17
CA VAL A 70 -10.63 15.47 3.64
C VAL A 70 -9.80 14.59 2.73
N THR A 71 -9.51 13.35 3.15
CA THR A 71 -8.74 12.40 2.33
C THR A 71 -9.42 12.17 0.99
N ARG A 72 -10.75 11.96 0.92
CA ARG A 72 -11.45 11.80 -0.36
C ARG A 72 -11.48 13.04 -1.24
N SER A 73 -11.44 14.23 -0.65
CA SER A 73 -11.34 15.46 -1.43
C SER A 73 -9.99 15.59 -2.15
N MET A 74 -8.94 14.95 -1.62
CA MET A 74 -7.57 15.06 -2.11
C MET A 74 -7.08 13.79 -2.83
N CYS A 75 -7.58 12.62 -2.46
CA CYS A 75 -7.10 11.32 -2.91
C CYS A 75 -8.26 10.31 -3.02
N LYS A 76 -8.47 9.75 -4.21
CA LYS A 76 -9.57 8.81 -4.50
C LYS A 76 -9.37 7.43 -3.83
N VAL A 77 -8.11 7.00 -3.68
CA VAL A 77 -7.72 5.67 -3.18
C VAL A 77 -7.21 5.69 -1.74
N GLY A 78 -7.24 6.86 -1.07
CA GLY A 78 -6.75 7.00 0.29
C GLY A 78 -7.62 6.25 1.31
N CYS A 79 -7.02 5.88 2.45
CA CYS A 79 -7.79 5.32 3.56
C CYS A 79 -8.74 6.38 4.13
N ILE A 80 -9.98 5.98 4.41
CA ILE A 80 -11.01 6.87 4.97
C ILE A 80 -11.34 6.57 6.43
N GLY A 81 -10.62 5.63 7.06
CA GLY A 81 -10.83 5.26 8.47
C GLY A 81 -12.18 4.61 8.76
N CYS A 82 -12.81 3.94 7.78
CA CYS A 82 -14.16 3.39 7.94
C CYS A 82 -14.28 2.22 8.93
N GLY A 83 -13.16 1.59 9.32
CA GLY A 83 -13.15 0.47 10.28
C GLY A 83 -13.68 -0.87 9.76
N LEU A 84 -14.04 -0.98 8.47
CA LEU A 84 -14.53 -2.25 7.91
C LEU A 84 -13.49 -3.37 8.00
N CYS A 85 -12.21 -3.07 7.77
CA CYS A 85 -11.14 -4.06 7.90
C CYS A 85 -10.99 -4.57 9.34
N ALA A 86 -10.98 -3.67 10.33
CA ALA A 86 -10.91 -4.00 11.75
C ALA A 86 -12.13 -4.78 12.27
N LYS A 87 -13.28 -4.72 11.57
CA LYS A 87 -14.45 -5.55 11.88
C LYS A 87 -14.36 -6.97 11.33
N GLN A 88 -13.55 -7.19 10.30
CA GLN A 88 -13.41 -8.52 9.69
C GLN A 88 -12.36 -9.37 10.42
N THR A 89 -11.32 -8.74 10.97
CA THR A 89 -10.20 -9.41 11.64
C THR A 89 -9.52 -8.48 12.62
N ASP A 90 -9.00 -9.03 13.71
CA ASP A 90 -8.32 -8.30 14.79
C ASP A 90 -6.90 -7.83 14.42
N ILE A 91 -6.37 -8.20 13.25
CA ILE A 91 -5.05 -7.75 12.78
C ILE A 91 -5.06 -6.31 12.27
N PHE A 92 -6.24 -5.77 11.91
CA PHE A 92 -6.38 -4.38 11.49
C PHE A 92 -6.84 -3.52 12.66
N SER A 93 -6.12 -2.42 12.91
CA SER A 93 -6.49 -1.41 13.90
C SER A 93 -6.65 -0.06 13.21
N VAL A 94 -7.73 0.68 13.51
CA VAL A 94 -7.91 2.03 12.95
C VAL A 94 -7.54 3.06 14.01
N GLU A 95 -6.49 3.83 13.73
CA GLU A 95 -5.97 4.89 14.60
C GLU A 95 -5.78 6.16 13.79
N ASP A 96 -6.16 7.32 14.33
CA ASP A 96 -6.08 8.61 13.62
C ASP A 96 -6.75 8.61 12.23
N ASN A 97 -7.91 7.95 12.06
CA ASN A 97 -8.58 7.77 10.76
C ASN A 97 -7.80 6.94 9.72
N LEU A 98 -6.75 6.23 10.14
CA LEU A 98 -5.94 5.38 9.28
C LEU A 98 -5.97 3.93 9.78
N ALA A 99 -6.23 2.99 8.86
CA ALA A 99 -6.05 1.58 9.14
C ALA A 99 -4.55 1.23 9.19
N ARG A 100 -4.13 0.57 10.26
CA ARG A 100 -2.83 -0.08 10.41
C ARG A 100 -3.01 -1.58 10.46
N LEU A 101 -2.04 -2.30 9.93
CA LEU A 101 -1.96 -3.75 9.97
C LEU A 101 -0.89 -4.15 10.99
N ASP A 102 -1.24 -5.09 11.86
CA ASP A 102 -0.29 -5.73 12.78
C ASP A 102 0.43 -6.87 12.03
N TYR A 103 1.68 -6.61 11.64
CA TYR A 103 2.49 -7.57 10.88
C TYR A 103 2.91 -8.79 11.71
N GLU A 104 2.95 -8.70 13.04
CA GLU A 104 3.34 -9.83 13.91
C GLU A 104 2.24 -10.89 13.99
N LYS A 105 0.98 -10.47 13.84
CA LYS A 105 -0.19 -11.35 13.87
C LYS A 105 -0.72 -11.69 12.48
N TYR A 106 0.00 -11.28 11.42
CA TYR A 106 -0.45 -11.48 10.06
C TYR A 106 -0.61 -12.97 9.72
N GLN A 107 -1.81 -13.35 9.27
CA GLN A 107 -2.10 -14.70 8.78
C GLN A 107 -2.96 -14.62 7.51
N PRO A 108 -2.53 -15.23 6.39
CA PRO A 108 -3.34 -15.31 5.17
C PRO A 108 -4.54 -16.22 5.43
N THR A 109 -5.67 -15.60 5.72
CA THR A 109 -6.94 -16.24 6.09
C THR A 109 -8.07 -15.62 5.29
N GLU A 110 -9.17 -16.34 5.10
CA GLU A 110 -10.36 -15.86 4.38
C GLU A 110 -10.88 -14.52 4.92
N GLN A 111 -10.73 -14.27 6.22
CA GLN A 111 -11.12 -13.01 6.87
C GLN A 111 -10.27 -11.83 6.39
N THR A 112 -8.98 -12.07 6.16
CA THR A 112 -8.00 -11.07 5.71
C THR A 112 -8.26 -10.72 4.25
N GLU A 113 -8.57 -11.72 3.41
CA GLU A 113 -9.04 -11.53 2.03
C GLU A 113 -10.35 -10.73 1.99
N THR A 114 -11.33 -11.12 2.81
CA THR A 114 -12.61 -10.40 2.92
C THR A 114 -12.41 -8.93 3.34
N ALA A 115 -11.44 -8.64 4.20
CA ALA A 115 -11.12 -7.27 4.62
C ALA A 115 -10.61 -6.42 3.45
N MET A 116 -9.79 -7.00 2.58
CA MET A 116 -9.33 -6.36 1.35
C MET A 116 -10.48 -6.13 0.36
N GLU A 117 -11.32 -7.15 0.12
CA GLU A 117 -12.45 -7.06 -0.82
C GLU A 117 -13.51 -6.04 -0.40
N LYS A 118 -13.82 -5.98 0.91
CA LYS A 118 -14.80 -5.02 1.45
C LYS A 118 -14.26 -3.59 1.55
N CYS A 119 -12.98 -3.36 1.26
CA CYS A 119 -12.38 -2.04 1.34
C CYS A 119 -12.91 -1.13 0.20
N PRO A 120 -13.73 -0.10 0.50
CA PRO A 120 -14.38 0.71 -0.54
C PRO A 120 -13.39 1.57 -1.34
N THR A 121 -12.19 1.79 -0.83
CA THR A 121 -11.14 2.57 -1.49
C THR A 121 -10.05 1.70 -2.09
N LYS A 122 -10.10 0.38 -1.87
CA LYS A 122 -9.06 -0.59 -2.30
C LYS A 122 -7.65 -0.15 -1.90
N VAL A 123 -7.53 0.48 -0.72
CA VAL A 123 -6.25 0.96 -0.17
C VAL A 123 -5.41 -0.17 0.42
N ILE A 124 -6.05 -1.29 0.74
CA ILE A 124 -5.40 -2.52 1.19
C ILE A 124 -4.94 -3.25 -0.07
N ILE A 125 -3.64 -3.46 -0.19
CA ILE A 125 -3.00 -4.10 -1.33
C ILE A 125 -2.16 -5.27 -0.86
N GLU A 126 -1.99 -6.28 -1.71
CA GLU A 126 -1.06 -7.38 -1.48
C GLU A 126 0.32 -7.03 -2.04
N VAL A 127 1.36 -7.31 -1.26
CA VAL A 127 2.77 -7.05 -1.58
C VAL A 127 3.60 -8.30 -1.29
N GLY A 128 4.53 -8.63 -2.18
CA GLY A 128 5.28 -9.89 -2.10
C GLY A 128 5.94 -10.26 -3.42
N LYS A 129 6.77 -11.31 -3.41
CA LYS A 129 7.45 -11.80 -4.62
C LYS A 129 6.50 -12.51 -5.59
N THR A 130 5.49 -13.19 -5.04
CA THR A 130 4.46 -13.90 -5.81
C THR A 130 3.12 -13.15 -5.78
N ALA A 131 3.09 -11.97 -5.14
CA ALA A 131 1.94 -11.11 -5.14
C ALA A 131 1.80 -10.65 -6.57
N GLN A 132 0.73 -11.10 -7.23
CA GLN A 132 0.36 -10.54 -8.52
C GLN A 132 0.33 -9.03 -8.28
N VAL A 133 1.19 -8.27 -8.96
CA VAL A 133 1.11 -6.81 -8.96
C VAL A 133 -0.34 -6.53 -9.28
N ALA A 134 -1.13 -6.21 -8.26
CA ALA A 134 -2.56 -6.09 -8.44
C ALA A 134 -2.69 -5.08 -9.55
N GLU A 135 -3.23 -5.51 -10.69
CA GLU A 135 -3.60 -4.65 -11.79
C GLU A 135 -4.67 -3.71 -11.22
N GLN A 136 -4.24 -2.67 -10.50
CA GLN A 136 -5.03 -1.47 -10.33
C GLN A 136 -5.07 -0.86 -11.72
N PRO A 137 -6.26 -0.46 -12.19
CA PRO A 137 -6.63 -0.48 -13.59
C PRO A 137 -5.70 0.41 -14.43
N ALA A 138 -4.60 -0.18 -14.90
CA ALA A 138 -3.91 0.26 -16.07
C ALA A 138 -4.93 0.06 -17.19
N GLU A 139 -5.50 1.19 -17.61
CA GLU A 139 -6.17 1.35 -18.88
C GLU A 139 -5.56 0.38 -19.90
N LYS A 140 -6.43 -0.44 -20.49
CA LYS A 140 -6.10 -1.45 -21.50
C LYS A 140 -4.95 -0.94 -22.35
N ALA A 141 -3.86 -1.71 -22.35
CA ALA A 141 -2.78 -1.56 -23.31
C ALA A 141 -3.40 -1.30 -24.69
N ALA A 142 -3.18 -0.10 -25.21
CA ALA A 142 -3.47 0.25 -26.58
C ALA A 142 -2.54 -0.62 -27.45
N THR A 143 -3.07 -1.77 -27.87
CA THR A 143 -2.47 -2.55 -28.94
C THR A 143 -2.74 -1.81 -30.24
N ALA A 144 -1.66 -1.46 -30.92
CA ALA A 144 -1.63 -0.86 -32.25
C ALA A 144 -2.25 -1.77 -33.33
#